data_AF-A0A3M1ZZH9-F1
#
_entry.id   AF-A0A3M1ZZH9-F1
#
_cell.length_a   1.000
_cell.length_b   1.000
_cell.length_c   1.000
_cell.angle_alpha   90.00
_cell.angle_beta   90.00
_cell.angle_gamma   90.00
#
_symmetry.space_group_name_H-M   'P 1'
#
loop_
_entity.id
_entity.type
_entity.pdbx_description
1 polymer ?
#
loop_
_entity_poly.entity_id
_entity_poly.type
_entity_poly.pdbx_seq_one_letter_code
_entity_poly.pdbx_strand_id
1 'polypeptide(L)'
;MASRTKKIDDLIAVLEKTGADPLRLDVLRRTRQFKRSWVDLAEALVEVRRNRAYEAWGYDDIYAYCRDELSLRKATVDKLTASYHAIRTHAPAVLERDGIAKVIPSYEAVGYFERAARAANDTANSKEEGRAKSKALDELRRAVFDEGRPVSELRRRFDPVLHPKTTEEQQLAAVTTALRLSAKLAEVLPDIDGLDEARIEEMEVALGTLRRDLEALAEPLREAIRARRAEATGARDGAGRTSKPARKPAAERPASKRPPPKKSRSKRAPARALRARGGARRRKP
;
A
#
# COMPACT_ATOMS: atom_id res chain seq x y z
N MET A 1 -9.34 -20.04 11.70
CA MET A 1 -8.05 -20.36 11.02
C MET A 1 -8.10 -21.68 10.26
N ALA A 2 -8.53 -22.79 10.88
CA ALA A 2 -8.62 -24.12 10.22
C ALA A 2 -9.49 -24.12 8.94
N SER A 3 -10.61 -23.38 8.93
CA SER A 3 -11.49 -23.28 7.76
C SER A 3 -10.84 -22.60 6.54
N ARG A 4 -9.98 -21.58 6.73
CA ARG A 4 -9.27 -20.91 5.64
C ARG A 4 -8.22 -21.82 5.02
N THR A 5 -7.41 -22.48 5.86
CA THR A 5 -6.40 -23.42 5.39
C THR A 5 -7.04 -24.57 4.62
N LYS A 6 -8.14 -25.13 5.15
CA LYS A 6 -8.93 -26.15 4.46
C LYS A 6 -9.44 -25.69 3.09
N LYS A 7 -10.03 -24.49 3.00
CA LYS A 7 -10.48 -23.92 1.71
C LYS A 7 -9.33 -23.84 0.69
N ILE A 8 -8.14 -23.41 1.12
CA ILE A 8 -6.96 -23.32 0.25
C ILE A 8 -6.50 -24.72 -0.18
N ASP A 9 -6.47 -25.68 0.74
CA ASP A 9 -6.08 -27.07 0.44
C ASP A 9 -7.04 -27.73 -0.56
N ASP A 10 -8.35 -27.55 -0.37
CA ASP A 10 -9.39 -28.04 -1.29
C ASP A 10 -9.22 -27.42 -2.69
N LEU A 11 -8.93 -26.12 -2.77
CA LEU A 11 -8.69 -25.42 -4.03
C LEU A 11 -7.42 -25.90 -4.74
N ILE A 12 -6.32 -26.09 -3.99
CA ILE A 12 -5.07 -26.66 -4.54
C ILE A 12 -5.35 -28.03 -5.15
N ALA A 13 -6.04 -28.91 -4.43
CA ALA A 13 -6.34 -30.27 -4.90
C ALA A 13 -7.20 -30.28 -6.17
N VAL A 14 -8.14 -29.33 -6.32
CA VAL A 14 -8.94 -29.18 -7.54
C VAL A 14 -8.06 -28.70 -8.70
N LEU A 15 -7.25 -27.67 -8.48
CA LEU A 15 -6.40 -27.07 -9.52
C LEU A 15 -5.28 -28.01 -10.00
N GLU A 16 -4.74 -28.85 -9.12
CA GLU A 16 -3.76 -29.88 -9.48
C GLU A 16 -4.37 -30.94 -10.41
N LYS A 17 -5.62 -31.35 -10.14
CA LYS A 17 -6.34 -32.33 -10.97
C LYS A 17 -6.69 -31.79 -12.35
N THR A 18 -6.93 -30.48 -12.47
CA THR A 18 -7.30 -29.84 -13.75
C THR A 18 -6.08 -29.37 -14.55
N GLY A 19 -4.85 -29.56 -14.04
CA GLY A 19 -3.64 -29.13 -14.72
C GLY A 19 -3.52 -27.60 -14.82
N ALA A 20 -3.95 -26.89 -13.77
CA ALA A 20 -3.92 -25.44 -13.73
C ALA A 20 -2.50 -24.87 -13.79
N ASP A 21 -2.43 -23.55 -14.01
CA ASP A 21 -1.18 -22.78 -14.06
C ASP A 21 -0.29 -23.05 -12.81
N PRO A 22 0.98 -23.48 -13.01
CA PRO A 22 1.93 -23.70 -11.92
C PRO A 22 2.12 -22.50 -10.99
N LEU A 23 2.09 -21.27 -11.52
CA LEU A 23 2.24 -20.05 -10.73
C LEU A 23 1.04 -19.84 -9.79
N ARG A 24 -0.18 -20.13 -10.26
CA ARG A 24 -1.40 -20.04 -9.43
C ARG A 24 -1.35 -21.02 -8.26
N LEU A 25 -0.88 -22.24 -8.51
CA LEU A 25 -0.67 -23.26 -7.49
C LEU A 25 0.41 -22.84 -6.48
N ASP A 26 1.53 -22.28 -6.93
CA ASP A 26 2.60 -21.81 -6.07
C ASP A 26 2.13 -20.70 -5.11
N VAL A 27 1.39 -19.72 -5.63
CA VAL A 27 0.82 -18.62 -4.81
C VAL A 27 -0.10 -19.15 -3.71
N LEU A 28 -0.94 -20.16 -4.01
CA LEU A 28 -1.81 -20.79 -3.01
C LEU A 28 -1.01 -21.52 -1.93
N ARG A 29 0.03 -22.25 -2.32
CA ARG A 29 0.93 -22.94 -1.37
C ARG A 29 1.67 -21.95 -0.47
N ARG A 30 2.18 -20.84 -1.02
CA ARG A 30 2.80 -19.76 -0.24
C ARG A 30 1.79 -19.06 0.67
N THR A 31 0.54 -18.89 0.23
CA THR A 31 -0.55 -18.34 1.06
C THR A 31 -0.84 -19.21 2.28
N ARG A 32 -0.82 -20.55 2.12
CA ARG A 32 -0.92 -21.48 3.24
C ARG A 32 0.22 -21.32 4.24
N GLN A 33 1.43 -21.02 3.77
CA GLN A 33 2.63 -20.85 4.59
C GLN A 33 2.85 -19.40 5.07
N PHE A 34 1.90 -18.49 4.85
CA PHE A 34 2.01 -17.06 5.16
C PHE A 34 2.47 -16.75 6.58
N LYS A 35 2.06 -17.55 7.58
CA LYS A 35 2.48 -17.36 8.98
C LYS A 35 3.95 -17.65 9.24
N ARG A 36 4.59 -18.47 8.39
CA ARG A 36 6.01 -18.84 8.48
C ARG A 36 6.88 -17.86 7.71
N SER A 37 6.46 -17.47 6.51
CA SER A 37 7.16 -16.50 5.68
C SER A 37 6.15 -15.66 4.90
N TRP A 38 6.03 -14.38 5.26
CA TRP A 38 5.22 -13.45 4.49
C TRP A 38 5.95 -12.97 3.22
N VAL A 39 7.29 -13.05 3.21
CA VAL A 39 8.16 -12.61 2.11
C VAL A 39 7.90 -13.45 0.86
N ASP A 40 7.79 -14.77 1.01
CA ASP A 40 7.56 -15.68 -0.13
C ASP A 40 6.23 -15.36 -0.82
N LEU A 41 5.18 -15.13 -0.02
CA LEU A 41 3.87 -14.75 -0.55
C LEU A 41 3.94 -13.38 -1.24
N ALA A 42 4.63 -12.40 -0.63
CA ALA A 42 4.75 -11.07 -1.20
C ALA A 42 5.49 -11.07 -2.54
N GLU A 43 6.56 -11.88 -2.66
CA GLU A 43 7.27 -12.11 -3.91
C GLU A 43 6.35 -12.66 -5.00
N ALA A 44 5.62 -13.73 -4.68
CA ALA A 44 4.71 -14.35 -5.65
C ALA A 44 3.58 -13.39 -6.07
N LEU A 45 3.06 -12.58 -5.14
CA LEU A 45 2.09 -11.52 -5.47
C LEU A 45 2.67 -10.45 -6.39
N VAL A 46 3.93 -10.06 -6.21
CA VAL A 46 4.63 -9.14 -7.13
C VAL A 46 4.79 -9.78 -8.51
N GLU A 47 5.10 -11.07 -8.58
CA GLU A 47 5.19 -11.79 -9.85
C GLU A 47 3.84 -11.89 -10.57
N VAL A 48 2.77 -12.28 -9.86
CA VAL A 48 1.40 -12.30 -10.40
C VAL A 48 1.02 -10.93 -10.97
N ARG A 49 1.32 -9.85 -10.23
CA ARG A 49 1.04 -8.47 -10.66
C ARG A 49 1.85 -8.10 -11.90
N ARG A 50 3.15 -8.41 -11.90
CA ARG A 50 4.07 -8.09 -13.02
C ARG A 50 3.66 -8.79 -14.30
N ASN A 51 3.26 -10.06 -14.22
CA ASN A 51 2.91 -10.88 -15.36
C ASN A 51 1.44 -10.75 -15.77
N ARG A 52 0.63 -10.01 -14.98
CA ARG A 52 -0.84 -9.95 -15.10
C ARG A 52 -1.50 -11.33 -15.18
N ALA A 53 -0.92 -12.32 -14.48
CA ALA A 53 -1.34 -13.71 -14.59
C ALA A 53 -2.81 -13.92 -14.16
N TYR A 54 -3.31 -13.05 -13.28
CA TYR A 54 -4.71 -13.04 -12.85
C TYR A 54 -5.70 -12.86 -14.01
N GLU A 55 -5.34 -12.18 -15.11
CA GLU A 55 -6.21 -11.99 -16.27
C GLU A 55 -6.43 -13.33 -16.99
N ALA A 56 -5.37 -14.12 -17.18
CA ALA A 56 -5.44 -15.46 -17.76
C ALA A 56 -6.23 -16.45 -16.89
N TRP A 57 -6.33 -16.16 -15.59
CA TRP A 57 -7.10 -16.96 -14.63
C TRP A 57 -8.58 -16.54 -14.55
N GLY A 58 -8.99 -15.52 -15.30
CA GLY A 58 -10.37 -15.05 -15.40
C GLY A 58 -10.76 -13.97 -14.37
N TYR A 59 -9.80 -13.27 -13.77
CA TYR A 59 -10.07 -12.18 -12.85
C TYR A 59 -9.86 -10.81 -13.50
N ASP A 60 -10.76 -9.87 -13.18
CA ASP A 60 -10.69 -8.49 -13.68
C ASP A 60 -9.45 -7.75 -13.15
N ASP A 61 -9.11 -7.99 -11.88
CA ASP A 61 -7.93 -7.42 -11.24
C ASP A 61 -7.30 -8.38 -10.23
N ILE A 62 -6.06 -8.06 -9.83
CA ILE A 62 -5.32 -8.86 -8.84
C ILE A 62 -6.01 -8.92 -7.48
N TYR A 63 -6.79 -7.90 -7.09
CA TYR A 63 -7.46 -7.85 -5.81
C TYR A 63 -8.68 -8.78 -5.78
N ALA A 64 -9.41 -8.93 -6.88
CA ALA A 64 -10.47 -9.91 -7.05
C ALA A 64 -9.92 -11.33 -6.84
N TYR A 65 -8.83 -11.66 -7.54
CA TYR A 65 -8.12 -12.93 -7.34
C TYR A 65 -7.70 -13.14 -5.86
N CYS A 66 -7.03 -12.15 -5.27
CA CYS A 66 -6.55 -12.23 -3.90
C CYS A 66 -7.69 -12.38 -2.88
N ARG A 67 -8.83 -11.73 -3.11
CA ARG A 67 -10.01 -11.82 -2.24
C ARG A 67 -10.65 -13.20 -2.35
N ASP A 68 -10.85 -13.69 -3.57
CA ASP A 68 -11.70 -14.85 -3.82
C ASP A 68 -10.97 -16.17 -3.52
N GLU A 69 -9.70 -16.28 -3.95
CA GLU A 69 -8.88 -17.47 -3.72
C GLU A 69 -8.04 -17.39 -2.46
N LEU A 70 -7.32 -16.28 -2.26
CA LEU A 70 -6.34 -16.17 -1.16
C LEU A 70 -6.99 -15.66 0.14
N SER A 71 -8.23 -15.17 0.08
CA SER A 71 -8.93 -14.53 1.21
C SER A 71 -8.15 -13.35 1.80
N LEU A 72 -7.42 -12.61 0.96
CA LEU A 72 -6.65 -11.43 1.33
C LEU A 72 -7.42 -10.16 0.99
N ARG A 73 -7.39 -9.18 1.89
CA ARG A 73 -7.95 -7.85 1.64
C ARG A 73 -6.98 -7.03 0.79
N LYS A 74 -7.49 -6.13 -0.04
CA LYS A 74 -6.70 -5.18 -0.83
C LYS A 74 -5.58 -4.51 -0.03
N ALA A 75 -5.92 -3.93 1.14
CA ALA A 75 -4.95 -3.27 2.01
C ALA A 75 -3.80 -4.19 2.48
N THR A 76 -4.05 -5.50 2.63
CA THR A 76 -3.00 -6.46 3.00
C THR A 76 -2.08 -6.74 1.83
N VAL A 77 -2.64 -6.93 0.63
CA VAL A 77 -1.86 -7.13 -0.61
C VAL A 77 -0.93 -5.94 -0.86
N ASP A 78 -1.46 -4.72 -0.70
CA ASP A 78 -0.68 -3.50 -0.90
C ASP A 78 0.45 -3.37 0.12
N LYS A 79 0.19 -3.65 1.41
CA LYS A 79 1.22 -3.65 2.45
C LYS A 79 2.31 -4.69 2.20
N LEU A 80 1.93 -5.91 1.82
CA LEU A 80 2.89 -6.99 1.57
C LEU A 80 3.79 -6.67 0.38
N THR A 81 3.21 -6.26 -0.74
CA THR A 81 3.96 -5.92 -1.96
C THR A 81 4.86 -4.71 -1.74
N ALA A 82 4.37 -3.64 -1.09
CA ALA A 82 5.19 -2.48 -0.74
C ALA A 82 6.37 -2.86 0.19
N SER A 83 6.11 -3.66 1.23
CA SER A 83 7.15 -4.09 2.17
C SER A 83 8.21 -4.98 1.50
N TYR A 84 7.81 -5.86 0.59
CA TYR A 84 8.75 -6.66 -0.19
C TYR A 84 9.63 -5.79 -1.10
N HIS A 85 9.05 -4.79 -1.77
CA HIS A 85 9.84 -3.81 -2.52
C HIS A 85 10.81 -3.03 -1.63
N ALA A 86 10.40 -2.61 -0.43
CA ALA A 86 11.27 -1.93 0.52
C ALA A 86 12.44 -2.82 0.97
N ILE A 87 12.20 -4.12 1.22
CA ILE A 87 13.29 -5.07 1.51
C ILE A 87 14.24 -5.18 0.32
N ARG A 88 13.74 -5.37 -0.91
CA ARG A 88 14.60 -5.46 -2.11
C ARG A 88 15.49 -4.24 -2.30
N THR A 89 14.96 -3.06 -2.02
CA THR A 89 15.67 -1.79 -2.20
C THR A 89 16.67 -1.55 -1.08
N HIS A 90 16.25 -1.74 0.17
CA HIS A 90 17.03 -1.26 1.31
C HIS A 90 17.82 -2.38 1.99
N ALA A 91 17.34 -3.62 2.03
CA ALA A 91 17.97 -4.70 2.77
C ALA A 91 17.83 -6.06 2.04
N PRO A 92 18.40 -6.22 0.83
CA PRO A 92 18.23 -7.42 0.02
C PRO A 92 18.70 -8.70 0.72
N ALA A 93 19.72 -8.61 1.59
CA ALA A 93 20.20 -9.73 2.40
C ALA A 93 19.14 -10.31 3.38
N VAL A 94 18.02 -9.61 3.61
CA VAL A 94 16.89 -10.14 4.38
C VAL A 94 16.14 -11.23 3.61
N LEU A 95 16.16 -11.20 2.28
CA LEU A 95 15.48 -12.20 1.44
C LEU A 95 16.16 -13.57 1.48
N GLU A 96 17.44 -13.61 1.86
CA GLU A 96 18.23 -14.84 2.00
C GLU A 96 18.04 -15.50 3.38
N ARG A 97 17.23 -14.89 4.26
CA ARG A 97 17.03 -15.41 5.63
C ARG A 97 16.01 -16.53 5.63
N ASP A 98 16.32 -17.57 6.39
CA ASP A 98 15.43 -18.72 6.64
C ASP A 98 14.30 -18.41 7.63
N GLY A 99 14.37 -17.28 8.35
CA GLY A 99 13.42 -16.92 9.40
C GLY A 99 13.60 -17.68 10.71
N ILE A 100 14.58 -18.59 10.80
CA ILE A 100 14.88 -19.43 11.97
C ILE A 100 16.17 -18.94 12.63
N ALA A 101 17.28 -18.91 11.90
CA ALA A 101 18.57 -18.41 12.40
C ALA A 101 18.61 -16.88 12.45
N LYS A 102 17.97 -16.22 11.47
CA LYS A 102 17.81 -14.76 11.44
C LYS A 102 16.36 -14.41 11.21
N VAL A 103 15.79 -13.65 12.15
CA VAL A 103 14.39 -13.24 12.09
C VAL A 103 14.13 -12.38 10.85
N ILE A 104 13.05 -12.71 10.14
CA ILE A 104 12.51 -11.86 9.07
C ILE A 104 11.68 -10.76 9.74
N PRO A 105 11.95 -9.47 9.48
CA PRO A 105 11.18 -8.39 10.08
C PRO A 105 9.71 -8.48 9.66
N SER A 106 8.81 -8.00 10.51
CA SER A 106 7.40 -7.94 10.16
C SER A 106 7.16 -6.93 9.04
N TYR A 107 6.23 -7.24 8.12
CA TYR A 107 5.86 -6.30 7.04
C TYR A 107 5.37 -4.95 7.59
N GLU A 108 4.81 -4.92 8.82
CA GLU A 108 4.40 -3.67 9.46
C GLU A 108 5.59 -2.80 9.87
N ALA A 109 6.66 -3.40 10.40
CA ALA A 109 7.90 -2.72 10.76
C ALA A 109 8.61 -2.19 9.50
N VAL A 110 8.69 -3.01 8.46
CA VAL A 110 9.25 -2.61 7.16
C VAL A 110 8.45 -1.46 6.55
N GLY A 111 7.12 -1.58 6.51
CA GLY A 111 6.26 -0.51 6.01
C GLY A 111 6.32 0.77 6.85
N TYR A 112 6.61 0.68 8.15
CA TYR A 112 6.89 1.85 8.98
C TYR A 112 8.19 2.53 8.56
N PHE A 113 9.28 1.77 8.39
CA PHE A 113 10.55 2.30 7.87
C PHE A 113 10.38 2.96 6.49
N GLU A 114 9.68 2.32 5.56
CA GLU A 114 9.46 2.88 4.22
C GLU A 114 8.75 4.24 4.27
N ARG A 115 7.68 4.34 5.07
CA ARG A 115 6.95 5.61 5.25
C ARG A 115 7.82 6.68 5.89
N ALA A 116 8.61 6.31 6.91
CA ALA A 116 9.54 7.23 7.56
C ALA A 116 10.62 7.73 6.60
N ALA A 117 11.24 6.83 5.82
CA ALA A 117 12.25 7.15 4.84
C ALA A 117 11.72 8.11 3.76
N ARG A 118 10.51 7.85 3.26
CA ARG A 118 9.82 8.74 2.31
C ARG A 118 9.53 10.11 2.93
N ALA A 119 9.00 10.14 4.15
CA ALA A 119 8.65 11.39 4.83
C ALA A 119 9.89 12.27 5.14
N ALA A 120 11.03 11.66 5.47
CA ALA A 120 12.25 12.41 5.73
C ALA A 120 12.79 13.14 4.49
N ASN A 121 12.65 12.53 3.31
CA ASN A 121 13.03 13.17 2.04
C ASN A 121 12.15 14.39 1.72
N ASP A 122 10.89 14.41 2.19
CA ASP A 122 9.91 15.44 1.87
C ASP A 122 9.90 16.64 2.87
N THR A 123 10.44 16.50 4.10
CA THR A 123 10.08 17.37 5.24
C THR A 123 11.25 18.00 6.02
N ALA A 124 12.44 18.10 5.45
CA ALA A 124 13.57 18.75 6.12
C ALA A 124 13.43 20.29 6.02
N ASN A 125 12.90 20.93 7.07
CA ASN A 125 12.76 22.39 7.12
C ASN A 125 14.08 23.10 7.48
N SER A 126 15.00 22.40 8.17
CA SER A 126 16.33 22.90 8.51
C SER A 126 17.42 21.84 8.36
N LYS A 127 18.69 22.28 8.23
CA LYS A 127 19.85 21.38 8.14
C LYS A 127 20.10 20.56 9.41
N GLU A 128 19.63 21.04 10.56
CA GLU A 128 19.79 20.36 11.85
C GLU A 128 18.70 19.30 12.04
N GLU A 129 17.46 19.63 11.72
CA GLU A 129 16.35 18.66 11.67
C GLU A 129 16.62 17.55 10.66
N GLY A 130 17.15 17.90 9.48
CA GLY A 130 17.54 16.92 8.47
C GLY A 130 18.60 15.95 8.97
N ARG A 131 19.61 16.43 9.71
CA ARG A 131 20.64 15.58 10.33
C ARG A 131 20.07 14.67 11.42
N ALA A 132 19.22 15.20 12.30
CA ALA A 132 18.57 14.41 13.34
C ALA A 132 17.67 13.32 12.75
N LYS A 133 16.84 13.66 11.74
CA LYS A 133 15.99 12.70 11.02
C LYS A 133 16.82 11.64 10.29
N SER A 134 17.91 12.02 9.63
CA SER A 134 18.80 11.06 8.96
C SER A 134 19.39 10.06 9.96
N LYS A 135 19.92 10.53 11.09
CA LYS A 135 20.46 9.65 12.13
C LYS A 135 19.37 8.72 12.70
N ALA A 136 18.18 9.26 12.95
CA ALA A 136 17.04 8.45 13.40
C ALA A 136 16.61 7.40 12.38
N LEU A 137 16.70 7.69 11.07
CA LEU A 137 16.44 6.73 10.01
C LEU A 137 17.48 5.62 9.94
N ASP A 138 18.76 5.92 10.13
CA ASP A 138 19.82 4.92 10.15
C ASP A 138 19.65 3.97 11.36
N GLU A 139 19.33 4.52 12.52
CA GLU A 139 18.99 3.73 13.70
C GLU A 139 17.72 2.90 13.50
N LEU A 140 16.69 3.47 12.87
CA LEU A 140 15.45 2.76 12.55
C LEU A 140 15.71 1.61 11.57
N ARG A 141 16.54 1.83 10.54
CA ARG A 141 16.94 0.80 9.57
C ARG A 141 17.56 -0.40 10.30
N ARG A 142 18.51 -0.16 11.20
CA ARG A 142 19.15 -1.21 12.01
C ARG A 142 18.13 -1.93 12.91
N ALA A 143 17.29 -1.17 13.61
CA ALA A 143 16.27 -1.73 14.49
C ALA A 143 15.26 -2.62 13.74
N VAL A 144 14.92 -2.26 12.50
CA VAL A 144 14.00 -3.03 11.64
C VAL A 144 14.71 -4.24 11.05
N PHE A 145 15.78 -4.03 10.29
CA PHE A 145 16.35 -5.09 9.45
C PHE A 145 17.34 -5.97 10.18
N ASP A 146 18.06 -5.47 11.19
CA ASP A 146 19.08 -6.26 11.88
C ASP A 146 18.54 -6.85 13.18
N GLU A 147 17.78 -6.06 13.94
CA GLU A 147 17.25 -6.48 15.25
C GLU A 147 15.84 -7.09 15.17
N GLY A 148 15.08 -6.86 14.09
CA GLY A 148 13.73 -7.41 13.94
C GLY A 148 12.71 -6.86 14.95
N ARG A 149 12.88 -5.61 15.41
CA ARG A 149 12.03 -5.02 16.45
C ARG A 149 10.55 -4.88 16.02
N PRO A 150 9.59 -5.06 16.93
CA PRO A 150 8.17 -4.91 16.62
C PRO A 150 7.80 -3.43 16.36
N VAL A 151 6.81 -3.21 15.49
CA VAL A 151 6.40 -1.86 15.04
C VAL A 151 5.94 -0.94 16.19
N SER A 152 5.38 -1.50 17.26
CA SER A 152 4.96 -0.73 18.44
C SER A 152 6.14 -0.12 19.18
N GLU A 153 7.23 -0.87 19.34
CA GLU A 153 8.47 -0.40 19.97
C GLU A 153 9.15 0.65 19.09
N LEU A 154 9.19 0.42 17.78
CA LEU A 154 9.74 1.36 16.80
C LEU A 154 9.01 2.70 16.85
N ARG A 155 7.67 2.69 16.82
CA ARG A 155 6.86 3.91 16.93
C ARG A 155 7.16 4.67 18.22
N ARG A 156 7.17 3.98 19.37
CA ARG A 156 7.46 4.63 20.65
C ARG A 156 8.82 5.31 20.66
N ARG A 157 9.84 4.69 20.07
CA ARG A 157 11.22 5.21 20.05
C ARG A 157 11.42 6.32 19.02
N PHE A 158 10.86 6.16 17.81
CA PHE A 158 11.22 6.99 16.66
C PHE A 158 10.16 8.03 16.28
N ASP A 159 8.88 7.85 16.64
CA ASP A 159 7.83 8.85 16.35
C ASP A 159 8.15 10.24 16.92
N PRO A 160 8.73 10.41 18.13
CA PRO A 160 9.07 11.75 18.65
C PRO A 160 10.04 12.53 17.75
N VAL A 161 10.92 11.85 17.03
CA VAL A 161 11.94 12.47 16.16
C VAL A 161 11.48 12.53 14.70
N LEU A 162 10.84 11.47 14.21
CA LEU A 162 10.42 11.35 12.81
C LEU A 162 9.07 12.02 12.54
N HIS A 163 8.20 12.07 13.56
CA HIS A 163 6.85 12.60 13.48
C HIS A 163 6.55 13.51 14.70
N PRO A 164 7.31 14.61 14.87
CA PRO A 164 7.03 15.55 15.95
C PRO A 164 5.62 16.11 15.78
N LYS A 165 4.81 16.02 16.84
CA LYS A 165 3.45 16.57 16.84
C LYS A 165 3.51 18.08 16.69
N THR A 166 2.63 18.63 15.86
CA THR A 166 2.49 20.09 15.73
C THR A 166 1.89 20.68 17.01
N THR A 167 2.05 21.99 17.21
CA THR A 167 1.45 22.69 18.36
C THR A 167 -0.06 22.45 18.45
N GLU A 168 -0.76 22.48 17.31
CA GLU A 168 -2.20 22.25 17.24
C GLU A 168 -2.56 20.80 17.60
N GLU A 169 -1.77 19.82 17.16
CA GLU A 169 -1.97 18.41 17.52
C GLU A 169 -1.71 18.14 19.01
N GLN A 170 -0.74 18.83 19.61
CA GLN A 170 -0.47 18.75 21.05
C GLN A 170 -1.61 19.38 21.86
N GLN A 171 -2.08 20.56 21.47
CA GLN A 171 -3.21 21.24 22.10
C GLN A 171 -4.49 20.40 22.00
N LEU A 172 -4.80 19.85 20.82
CA LEU A 172 -5.99 19.01 20.64
C LEU A 172 -5.90 17.75 21.50
N ALA A 173 -4.72 17.14 21.65
CA ALA A 173 -4.53 15.98 22.51
C ALA A 173 -4.76 16.31 23.99
N ALA A 174 -4.33 17.48 24.46
CA ALA A 174 -4.59 17.96 25.81
C ALA A 174 -6.09 18.19 26.05
N VAL A 175 -6.77 18.89 25.14
CA VAL A 175 -8.22 19.15 25.20
C VAL A 175 -9.03 17.84 25.19
N THR A 176 -8.69 16.91 24.30
CA THR A 176 -9.34 15.59 24.22
C THR A 176 -9.14 14.78 25.52
N THR A 177 -7.96 14.89 26.14
CA THR A 177 -7.68 14.23 27.42
C THR A 177 -8.53 14.84 28.53
N ALA A 178 -8.66 16.17 28.59
CA ALA A 178 -9.49 16.87 29.55
C ALA A 178 -10.99 16.54 29.39
N LEU A 179 -11.49 16.45 28.15
CA LEU A 179 -12.87 15.98 27.86
C LEU A 179 -13.11 14.58 28.42
N ARG A 180 -12.20 13.63 28.16
CA ARG A 180 -12.32 12.26 28.66
C ARG A 180 -12.32 12.19 30.19
N LEU A 181 -11.40 12.91 30.83
CA LEU A 181 -11.27 12.90 32.29
C LEU A 181 -12.45 13.59 32.98
N SER A 182 -12.95 14.70 32.43
CA SER A 182 -14.13 15.39 32.98
C SER A 182 -15.42 14.56 32.83
N ALA A 183 -15.58 13.80 31.73
CA ALA A 183 -16.67 12.85 31.58
C ALA A 183 -16.54 11.71 32.60
N LYS A 184 -15.33 11.15 32.78
CA LYS A 184 -15.11 10.06 33.72
C LYS A 184 -15.31 10.49 35.17
N LEU A 185 -14.95 11.72 35.52
CA LEU A 185 -15.18 12.26 36.86
C LEU A 185 -16.68 12.40 37.15
N ALA A 186 -17.44 12.99 36.21
CA ALA A 186 -18.90 13.11 36.35
C ALA A 186 -19.58 11.73 36.51
N GLU A 187 -19.12 10.72 35.78
CA GLU A 187 -19.64 9.34 35.88
C GLU A 187 -19.40 8.71 37.26
N VAL A 188 -18.27 8.98 37.90
CA VAL A 188 -17.86 8.31 39.15
C VAL A 188 -18.34 9.04 40.40
N LEU A 189 -18.63 10.35 40.31
CA LEU A 189 -19.02 11.17 41.48
C LEU A 189 -20.26 10.64 42.23
N PRO A 190 -21.35 10.20 41.57
CA PRO A 190 -22.54 9.66 42.26
C PRO A 190 -22.28 8.37 43.05
N ASP A 191 -21.25 7.60 42.69
CA ASP A 191 -20.94 6.31 43.30
C ASP A 191 -20.03 6.44 44.55
N ILE A 192 -19.64 7.66 44.95
CA ILE A 192 -18.75 7.89 46.09
C ILE A 192 -19.56 8.13 47.36
N ASP A 193 -19.56 7.14 48.25
CA ASP A 193 -20.17 7.24 49.57
C ASP A 193 -19.61 8.43 50.38
N GLY A 194 -20.50 9.19 51.01
CA GLY A 194 -20.13 10.30 51.89
C GLY A 194 -19.94 11.66 51.19
N LEU A 195 -20.23 11.76 49.89
CA LEU A 195 -20.39 13.04 49.22
C LEU A 195 -21.83 13.57 49.38
N ASP A 196 -21.93 14.88 49.57
CA ASP A 196 -23.21 15.57 49.62
C ASP A 196 -23.83 15.70 48.22
N GLU A 197 -25.11 15.37 48.08
CA GLU A 197 -25.82 15.34 46.79
C GLU A 197 -25.79 16.71 46.09
N ALA A 198 -25.97 17.80 46.84
CA ALA A 198 -25.92 19.15 46.27
C ALA A 198 -24.52 19.50 45.74
N ARG A 199 -23.46 18.97 46.38
CA ARG A 199 -22.09 19.10 45.90
C ARG A 199 -21.83 18.29 44.63
N ILE A 200 -22.44 17.13 44.49
CA ILE A 200 -22.38 16.31 43.27
C ILE A 200 -23.05 17.05 42.12
N GLU A 201 -24.28 17.54 42.32
CA GLU A 201 -25.02 18.33 41.31
C GLU A 201 -24.24 19.58 40.87
N GLU A 202 -23.68 20.34 41.80
CA GLU A 202 -22.85 21.52 41.50
C GLU A 202 -21.65 21.14 40.61
N MET A 203 -20.96 20.05 40.95
CA MET A 203 -19.80 19.57 40.20
C MET A 203 -20.19 19.04 38.82
N GLU A 204 -21.32 18.35 38.68
CA GLU A 204 -21.82 17.89 37.38
C GLU A 204 -22.13 19.05 36.44
N VAL A 205 -22.74 20.12 36.95
CA VAL A 205 -23.00 21.36 36.19
C VAL A 205 -21.70 22.04 35.78
N ALA A 206 -20.73 22.13 36.70
CA ALA A 206 -19.42 22.70 36.42
C ALA A 206 -18.65 21.89 35.35
N LEU A 207 -18.64 20.56 35.48
CA LEU A 207 -18.01 19.66 34.50
C LEU A 207 -18.75 19.68 33.15
N GLY A 208 -20.07 19.81 33.15
CA GLY A 208 -20.88 19.99 31.93
C GLY A 208 -20.56 21.30 31.20
N THR A 209 -20.26 22.36 31.93
CA THR A 209 -19.81 23.64 31.36
C THR A 209 -18.41 23.52 30.81
N LEU A 210 -17.47 22.99 31.59
CA LEU A 210 -16.09 22.73 31.15
C LEU A 210 -16.04 21.89 29.86
N ARG A 211 -16.87 20.84 29.75
CA ARG A 211 -16.93 20.02 28.54
C ARG A 211 -17.38 20.80 27.31
N ARG A 212 -18.36 21.71 27.44
CA ARG A 212 -18.81 22.57 26.34
C ARG A 212 -17.70 23.52 25.89
N ASP A 213 -16.99 24.12 26.84
CA ASP A 213 -15.87 25.03 26.53
C ASP A 213 -14.70 24.29 25.85
N LEU A 214 -14.36 23.10 26.35
CA LEU A 214 -13.34 22.25 25.75
C LEU A 214 -13.73 21.78 24.33
N GLU A 215 -15.00 21.47 24.08
CA GLU A 215 -15.47 21.10 22.74
C GLU A 215 -15.40 22.29 21.77
N ALA A 216 -15.76 23.50 22.24
CA ALA A 216 -15.62 24.73 21.47
C ALA A 216 -14.16 25.05 21.13
N LEU A 217 -13.21 24.72 22.00
CA LEU A 217 -11.77 24.83 21.74
C LEU A 217 -11.24 23.73 20.81
N ALA A 218 -11.83 22.54 20.83
CA ALA A 218 -11.39 21.41 20.01
C ALA A 218 -11.69 21.61 18.52
N GLU A 219 -12.82 22.22 18.19
CA GLU A 219 -13.28 22.38 16.81
C GLU A 219 -12.32 23.17 15.90
N PRO A 220 -11.85 24.38 16.26
CA PRO A 220 -10.88 25.10 15.43
C PRO A 220 -9.55 24.35 15.29
N LEU A 221 -9.12 23.61 16.31
CA LEU A 221 -7.91 22.78 16.25
C LEU A 221 -8.08 21.61 15.28
N ARG A 222 -9.25 20.95 15.28
CA ARG A 222 -9.57 19.87 14.32
C ARG A 222 -9.57 20.41 12.90
N GLU A 223 -10.17 21.57 12.67
CA GLU A 223 -10.20 22.21 11.35
C GLU A 223 -8.80 22.62 10.88
N ALA A 224 -7.97 23.22 11.74
CA ALA A 224 -6.58 23.55 11.40
C ALA A 224 -5.76 22.30 11.02
N ILE A 225 -5.90 21.20 11.77
CA ILE A 225 -5.21 19.93 11.47
C ILE A 225 -5.74 19.33 10.16
N ARG A 226 -7.05 19.36 9.92
CA ARG A 226 -7.67 18.88 8.66
C ARG A 226 -7.18 19.69 7.46
N ALA A 227 -7.20 21.01 7.54
CA ALA A 227 -6.73 21.91 6.50
C ALA A 227 -5.26 21.65 6.16
N ARG A 228 -4.39 21.57 7.17
CA ARG A 228 -2.97 21.29 6.99
C ARG A 228 -2.71 19.91 6.35
N ARG A 229 -3.51 18.90 6.71
CA ARG A 229 -3.44 17.57 6.07
C ARG A 229 -3.91 17.62 4.62
N ALA A 230 -4.98 18.35 4.33
CA ALA A 230 -5.48 18.53 2.97
C ALA A 230 -4.45 19.23 2.07
N GLU A 231 -3.80 20.28 2.56
CA GLU A 231 -2.70 20.97 1.88
C GLU A 231 -1.51 20.06 1.60
N ALA A 232 -1.07 19.28 2.60
CA ALA A 232 0.02 18.32 2.43
C ALA A 232 -0.31 17.20 1.42
N THR A 233 -1.59 16.86 1.27
CA THR A 233 -2.05 15.85 0.30
C THR A 233 -2.18 16.44 -1.10
N GLY A 234 -2.74 17.66 -1.24
CA GLY A 234 -2.88 18.37 -2.51
C GLY A 234 -1.54 18.81 -3.11
N ALA A 235 -0.54 19.16 -2.28
CA ALA A 235 0.81 19.46 -2.74
C ALA A 235 1.50 18.25 -3.41
N ARG A 236 1.19 17.03 -2.97
CA ARG A 236 1.73 15.79 -3.57
C ARG A 236 1.15 15.48 -4.94
N ASP A 237 -0.12 15.80 -5.18
CA ASP A 237 -0.77 15.60 -6.49
C ASP A 237 -0.40 16.69 -7.51
N GLY A 238 -0.05 17.90 -7.04
CA GLY A 238 0.40 19.01 -7.88
C GLY A 238 1.85 18.88 -8.39
N ALA A 239 2.75 18.29 -7.61
CA ALA A 239 4.16 18.14 -7.97
C ALA A 239 4.43 17.14 -9.11
N GLY A 240 3.45 16.28 -9.45
CA GLY A 240 3.53 15.36 -10.60
C GLY A 240 3.15 15.96 -11.96
N ARG A 241 2.76 17.24 -12.02
CA ARG A 241 2.23 17.91 -13.23
C ARG A 241 3.04 19.14 -13.66
N THR A 242 4.36 19.07 -13.65
CA THR A 242 5.22 19.94 -14.47
C THR A 242 6.36 19.06 -14.99
N SER A 243 6.73 18.96 -16.26
CA SER A 243 6.61 19.82 -17.43
C SER A 243 6.86 18.96 -18.68
N LYS A 244 5.87 18.82 -19.58
CA LYS A 244 6.12 18.38 -20.96
C LYS A 244 6.58 19.62 -21.73
N PRO A 245 7.82 19.71 -22.24
CA PRO A 245 8.25 20.90 -22.95
C PRO A 245 7.44 21.03 -24.24
N ALA A 246 6.75 22.16 -24.37
CA ALA A 246 5.98 22.53 -25.53
C ALA A 246 6.90 22.61 -26.76
N ARG A 247 6.58 21.80 -27.78
CA ARG A 247 7.16 21.95 -29.12
C ARG A 247 6.81 23.35 -29.64
N LYS A 248 7.85 24.14 -29.94
CA LYS A 248 7.74 25.39 -30.71
C LYS A 248 6.95 25.14 -32.02
N PRO A 249 5.98 25.99 -32.38
CA PRO A 249 5.34 25.92 -33.69
C PRO A 249 6.32 26.43 -34.76
N ALA A 250 6.45 25.65 -35.83
CA ALA A 250 7.27 25.98 -36.99
C ALA A 250 6.63 27.12 -37.79
N ALA A 251 7.47 28.11 -38.13
CA ALA A 251 7.12 29.27 -38.94
C ALA A 251 6.73 28.88 -40.38
N GLU A 252 5.77 29.62 -40.91
CA GLU A 252 5.37 29.65 -42.31
C GLU A 252 6.56 29.85 -43.26
N ARG A 253 6.58 29.09 -44.36
CA ARG A 253 7.21 29.51 -45.62
C ARG A 253 6.24 29.25 -46.78
N PRO A 254 6.25 30.10 -47.82
CA PRO A 254 5.14 30.23 -48.76
C PRO A 254 5.26 29.33 -50.01
N ALA A 255 4.14 29.29 -50.73
CA ALA A 255 3.78 28.44 -51.87
C ALA A 255 4.79 28.37 -53.04
N SER A 256 4.89 27.19 -53.67
CA SER A 256 5.23 27.07 -55.10
C SER A 256 4.82 25.72 -55.71
N LYS A 257 3.83 25.79 -56.61
CA LYS A 257 3.65 25.07 -57.89
C LYS A 257 3.47 23.53 -57.93
N ARG A 258 2.25 23.13 -58.31
CA ARG A 258 1.81 21.83 -58.87
C ARG A 258 2.30 21.63 -60.32
N PRO A 259 2.96 20.51 -60.69
CA PRO A 259 2.59 19.58 -61.80
C PRO A 259 1.32 18.70 -61.70
N PRO A 260 0.70 18.14 -62.77
CA PRO A 260 -0.55 17.35 -62.73
C PRO A 260 -0.37 15.80 -62.69
N PRO A 261 -1.46 15.01 -62.51
CA PRO A 261 -1.38 13.55 -62.38
C PRO A 261 -1.34 12.83 -63.74
N LYS A 262 -0.45 11.84 -63.89
CA LYS A 262 -0.46 10.90 -65.02
C LYS A 262 -1.30 9.66 -64.71
N LYS A 263 -2.32 9.44 -65.53
CA LYS A 263 -3.09 8.19 -65.65
C LYS A 263 -2.28 7.15 -66.44
N SER A 264 -2.29 5.89 -66.02
CA SER A 264 -2.33 4.68 -66.89
C SER A 264 -2.36 3.43 -65.98
N ARG A 265 -3.49 2.70 -65.88
CA ARG A 265 -3.97 1.61 -66.74
C ARG A 265 -3.11 0.34 -66.73
N SER A 266 -3.68 -0.69 -66.08
CA SER A 266 -4.12 -1.96 -66.70
C SER A 266 -3.18 -3.19 -66.69
N LYS A 267 -3.84 -4.34 -66.39
CA LYS A 267 -3.51 -5.77 -66.68
C LYS A 267 -2.49 -6.41 -65.72
N ARG A 268 -2.65 -7.65 -65.25
CA ARG A 268 -3.40 -8.82 -65.74
C ARG A 268 -3.51 -9.86 -64.60
N ALA A 269 -4.54 -10.70 -64.68
CA ALA A 269 -4.85 -11.78 -63.74
C ALA A 269 -4.17 -13.12 -64.15
N PRO A 270 -4.55 -14.31 -63.62
CA PRO A 270 -3.65 -15.27 -62.98
C PRO A 270 -3.33 -16.50 -63.85
N ALA A 271 -2.33 -17.29 -63.45
CA ALA A 271 -2.05 -18.60 -64.05
C ALA A 271 -2.24 -19.73 -63.02
N ARG A 272 -3.09 -20.66 -63.45
CA ARG A 272 -3.51 -21.93 -62.88
C ARG A 272 -2.61 -23.04 -63.44
N ALA A 273 -2.78 -24.26 -62.89
CA ALA A 273 -2.43 -25.58 -63.46
C ALA A 273 -1.05 -26.17 -63.08
N LEU A 274 -0.88 -27.48 -62.84
CA LEU A 274 -1.77 -28.64 -62.83
C LEU A 274 -1.02 -29.83 -62.15
N ARG A 275 -1.74 -30.59 -61.33
CA ARG A 275 -1.85 -32.08 -61.25
C ARG A 275 -0.67 -33.02 -61.57
N ALA A 276 -0.64 -34.10 -60.76
CA ALA A 276 -0.69 -35.56 -61.07
C ALA A 276 0.38 -36.33 -60.26
N ARG A 277 0.26 -37.59 -59.82
CA ARG A 277 -0.77 -38.66 -59.81
C ARG A 277 -0.17 -39.84 -59.00
N GLY A 278 -1.03 -40.72 -58.47
CA GLY A 278 -0.74 -42.15 -58.20
C GLY A 278 -0.34 -42.46 -56.75
N GLY A 279 -0.89 -43.43 -56.03
CA GLY A 279 -1.82 -44.51 -56.38
C GLY A 279 -1.37 -45.84 -55.74
N ALA A 280 -2.33 -46.53 -55.09
CA ALA A 280 -2.36 -47.97 -54.75
C ALA A 280 -1.51 -48.45 -53.54
N ARG A 281 -1.86 -49.48 -52.74
CA ARG A 281 -3.02 -50.40 -52.53
C ARG A 281 -2.63 -51.39 -51.39
N ARG A 282 -3.62 -52.17 -50.90
CA ARG A 282 -3.60 -53.45 -50.11
C ARG A 282 -3.44 -53.30 -48.59
N ARG A 283 -4.40 -53.68 -47.72
CA ARG A 283 -5.13 -54.96 -47.38
C ARG A 283 -4.28 -56.04 -46.67
N LYS A 284 -4.55 -56.17 -45.35
CA LYS A 284 -4.80 -57.38 -44.50
C LYS A 284 -3.66 -58.38 -44.29
N PRO A 285 -3.66 -59.23 -43.22
CA PRO A 285 -4.79 -59.96 -42.60
C PRO A 285 -5.62 -59.19 -41.56
#